data_AF-A0A2R6MFI0-F1
#
_entry.id   AF-A0A2R6MFI0-F1
#
_cell.length_a   1.000
_cell.length_b   1.000
_cell.length_c   1.000
_cell.angle_alpha   90.00
_cell.angle_beta   90.00
_cell.angle_gamma   90.00
#
_symmetry.space_group_name_H-M   'P 1'
#
loop_
_entity.id
_entity.type
_entity.pdbx_description
1 polymer ?
#
loop_
_entity_poly.entity_id
_entity_poly.type
_entity_poly.pdbx_seq_one_letter_code
_entity_poly.pdbx_strand_id
1 'polypeptide(L)'
;MGRREIKIFETVYDRLSEEGDKTRILTGDFNSPKAELPDGQAIPFGHDKQPGSRGRKVSAELNILKGLGHLGMQNIFWEQHGYGDLEVEDTSWQSKRFDHIFASDDLPATSCRYDHSGLECSDHAPVIAEFGV
;
A
#
# COMPACT_ATOMS: atom_id res chain seq x y z
N MET A 1 8.11 -15.02 -11.65
CA MET A 1 6.99 -14.29 -11.01
C MET A 1 7.32 -12.80 -11.08
N GLY A 2 6.53 -11.96 -11.76
CA GLY A 2 6.87 -10.52 -11.88
C GLY A 2 6.17 -9.75 -13.01
N ARG A 3 5.98 -10.33 -14.20
CA ARG A 3 5.28 -9.63 -15.30
C ARG A 3 3.78 -9.43 -15.06
N ARG A 4 3.12 -10.37 -14.36
CA ARG A 4 1.68 -10.31 -14.08
C ARG A 4 1.34 -9.26 -13.01
N GLU A 5 2.11 -9.23 -11.93
CA GLU A 5 2.02 -8.24 -10.84
C GLU A 5 2.14 -6.80 -11.36
N ILE A 6 3.19 -6.50 -12.14
CA ILE A 6 3.39 -5.18 -12.77
C ILE A 6 2.16 -4.76 -13.57
N LYS A 7 1.62 -5.68 -14.39
CA LYS A 7 0.44 -5.39 -15.21
C LYS A 7 -0.81 -5.12 -14.37
N ILE A 8 -0.97 -5.81 -13.23
CA ILE A 8 -2.09 -5.56 -12.31
C ILE A 8 -1.96 -4.15 -11.73
N PHE A 9 -0.78 -3.76 -11.24
CA PHE A 9 -0.55 -2.42 -10.69
C PHE A 9 -0.78 -1.32 -11.72
N GLU A 10 -0.26 -1.49 -12.94
CA GLU A 10 -0.52 -0.56 -14.05
C GLU A 10 -2.02 -0.47 -14.35
N THR A 11 -2.71 -1.60 -14.48
CA THR A 11 -4.15 -1.62 -14.80
C THR A 11 -4.99 -0.97 -13.70
N VAL A 12 -4.66 -1.22 -12.43
CA VAL A 12 -5.34 -0.60 -11.28
C VAL A 12 -5.12 0.90 -11.28
N TYR A 13 -3.87 1.34 -11.45
CA TYR A 13 -3.54 2.77 -11.47
C TYR A 13 -4.21 3.50 -12.64
N ASP A 14 -4.18 2.93 -13.84
CA ASP A 14 -4.83 3.50 -15.03
C ASP A 14 -6.34 3.63 -14.79
N ARG A 15 -6.98 2.59 -14.26
CA ARG A 15 -8.42 2.63 -13.95
C ARG A 15 -8.77 3.69 -12.91
N LEU A 16 -7.98 3.81 -11.84
CA LEU A 16 -8.20 4.84 -10.82
C LEU A 16 -8.01 6.25 -11.40
N SER A 17 -7.06 6.42 -12.32
CA SER A 17 -6.81 7.68 -13.02
C SER A 17 -7.97 8.06 -13.95
N GLU A 18 -8.55 7.09 -14.65
CA GLU A 18 -9.70 7.30 -15.55
C GLU A 18 -11.02 7.58 -14.82
N GLU A 19 -11.18 7.04 -13.60
CA GLU A 19 -12.41 7.20 -12.83
C GLU A 19 -12.55 8.57 -12.14
N GLY A 20 -11.53 9.43 -12.17
CA GLY A 20 -11.57 10.80 -11.66
C GLY A 20 -11.70 10.88 -10.15
N ASP A 21 -12.57 11.77 -9.63
CA ASP A 21 -12.70 12.08 -8.20
C ASP A 21 -13.79 11.26 -7.48
N LYS A 22 -14.09 10.05 -7.96
CA LYS A 22 -15.08 9.19 -7.30
C LYS A 22 -14.56 8.69 -5.95
N THR A 23 -15.40 8.74 -4.92
CA THR A 23 -15.16 8.12 -3.61
C THR A 23 -14.89 6.62 -3.79
N ARG A 24 -13.72 6.14 -3.36
CA ARG A 24 -13.30 4.76 -3.55
C ARG A 24 -12.32 4.30 -2.47
N ILE A 25 -12.26 2.99 -2.29
CA ILE A 25 -11.30 2.29 -1.45
C ILE A 25 -10.56 1.27 -2.33
N LEU A 26 -9.24 1.24 -2.23
CA LEU A 26 -8.38 0.20 -2.78
C LEU A 26 -7.71 -0.52 -1.61
N THR A 27 -7.89 -1.84 -1.51
CA THR A 27 -7.30 -2.65 -0.44
C THR A 27 -6.82 -4.00 -0.95
N GLY A 28 -5.85 -4.59 -0.25
CA GLY A 28 -5.40 -5.96 -0.44
C GLY A 28 -3.92 -6.14 -0.12
N ASP A 29 -3.42 -7.36 -0.37
CA ASP A 29 -2.00 -7.70 -0.34
C ASP A 29 -1.32 -7.24 -1.64
N PHE A 30 -0.45 -6.22 -1.52
CA PHE A 30 0.36 -5.69 -2.61
C PHE A 30 1.74 -6.36 -2.71
N ASN A 31 2.11 -7.18 -1.74
CA ASN A 31 3.44 -7.79 -1.64
C ASN A 31 4.57 -6.75 -1.81
N SER A 32 4.31 -5.53 -1.34
CA SER A 32 5.12 -4.32 -1.47
C SER A 32 4.77 -3.36 -0.32
N PRO A 33 5.71 -2.55 0.19
CA PRO A 33 7.10 -2.40 -0.25
C PRO A 33 8.07 -3.44 0.34
N LYS A 34 9.30 -3.49 -0.19
CA LYS A 34 10.40 -4.28 0.40
C LYS A 34 10.82 -3.72 1.75
N ALA A 35 10.88 -2.40 1.88
CA ALA A 35 11.19 -1.71 3.13
C ALA A 35 10.58 -0.32 3.12
N GLU A 36 10.37 0.24 4.30
CA GLU A 36 9.98 1.64 4.49
C GLU A 36 11.08 2.34 5.28
N LEU A 37 11.46 3.53 4.83
CA LEU A 37 12.43 4.36 5.52
C LEU A 37 11.72 5.25 6.56
N PRO A 38 12.42 5.69 7.62
CA PRO A 38 11.84 6.55 8.65
C PRO A 38 11.27 7.89 8.13
N ASP A 39 11.73 8.35 6.96
CA ASP A 39 11.23 9.56 6.30
C ASP A 39 9.99 9.30 5.41
N GLY A 40 9.46 8.08 5.42
CA GLY A 40 8.27 7.68 4.68
C GLY A 40 8.52 7.25 3.24
N GLN A 41 9.77 7.20 2.79
CA GLN A 41 10.08 6.62 1.49
C GLN A 41 9.85 5.11 1.48
N ALA A 42 9.14 4.62 0.46
CA ALA A 42 8.95 3.20 0.22
C ALA A 42 10.05 2.67 -0.73
N ILE A 43 10.71 1.59 -0.35
CA ILE A 43 11.70 0.89 -1.17
C ILE A 43 11.02 -0.27 -1.89
N PRO A 44 10.80 -0.20 -3.21
CA PRO A 44 10.15 -1.26 -3.98
C PRO A 44 11.08 -2.46 -4.24
N PHE A 45 10.52 -3.65 -4.43
CA PHE A 45 11.25 -4.85 -4.81
C PHE A 45 11.91 -4.74 -6.19
N GLY A 46 11.36 -3.91 -7.07
CA GLY A 46 11.95 -3.59 -8.37
C GLY A 46 13.39 -3.07 -8.28
N HIS A 47 13.79 -2.46 -7.14
CA HIS A 47 15.12 -1.89 -6.97
C HIS A 47 16.24 -2.92 -7.14
N ASP A 48 16.05 -4.21 -6.87
CA ASP A 48 17.13 -5.20 -7.00
C ASP A 48 17.22 -5.86 -8.39
N LYS A 49 16.40 -5.42 -9.36
CA LYS A 49 16.31 -6.05 -10.69
C LYS A 49 17.28 -5.46 -11.71
N GLN A 50 17.47 -6.20 -12.82
CA GLN A 50 18.28 -5.74 -13.96
C GLN A 50 17.72 -4.43 -14.53
N PRO A 51 18.57 -3.51 -15.05
CA PRO A 51 18.20 -2.14 -15.42
C PRO A 51 16.92 -1.99 -16.27
N GLY A 52 16.74 -2.83 -17.30
CA GLY A 52 15.58 -2.75 -18.19
C GLY A 52 14.25 -3.20 -17.56
N SER A 53 14.29 -4.04 -16.52
CA SER A 53 13.10 -4.48 -15.77
C SER A 53 12.91 -3.72 -14.45
N ARG A 54 13.97 -3.07 -13.96
CA ARG A 54 14.00 -2.25 -12.75
C ARG A 54 13.07 -1.06 -12.88
N GLY A 55 13.22 -0.26 -13.94
CA GLY A 55 12.43 0.97 -14.12
C GLY A 55 10.92 0.73 -14.07
N ARG A 56 10.41 -0.15 -14.95
CA ARG A 56 8.97 -0.43 -15.02
C ARG A 56 8.39 -1.01 -13.72
N LYS A 57 9.09 -1.95 -13.07
CA LYS A 57 8.60 -2.55 -11.82
C LYS A 57 8.60 -1.52 -10.68
N VAL A 58 9.68 -0.75 -10.54
CA VAL A 58 9.78 0.35 -9.57
C VAL A 58 8.66 1.36 -9.78
N SER A 59 8.42 1.80 -11.02
CA SER A 59 7.35 2.74 -11.33
C SER A 59 5.97 2.19 -10.99
N ALA A 60 5.68 0.93 -11.33
CA ALA A 60 4.39 0.32 -11.03
C ALA A 60 4.13 0.22 -9.51
N GLU A 61 5.13 -0.21 -8.73
CA GLU A 61 5.04 -0.25 -7.26
C GLU A 61 4.85 1.15 -6.66
N LEU A 62 5.67 2.13 -7.06
CA LEU A 62 5.61 3.49 -6.53
C LEU A 62 4.34 4.25 -6.94
N ASN A 63 3.79 3.98 -8.12
CA ASN A 63 2.53 4.58 -8.55
C ASN A 63 1.38 4.18 -7.64
N ILE A 64 1.34 2.92 -7.20
CA ILE A 64 0.34 2.46 -6.22
C ILE A 64 0.68 2.98 -4.83
N LEU A 65 1.92 2.80 -4.35
CA LEU A 65 2.27 3.12 -2.97
C LEU A 65 2.23 4.63 -2.70
N LYS A 66 2.71 5.47 -3.62
CA LYS A 66 2.83 6.92 -3.41
C LYS A 66 2.11 7.76 -4.45
N GLY A 67 1.96 7.26 -5.68
CA GLY A 67 1.33 8.00 -6.78
C GLY A 67 -0.16 8.25 -6.60
N LEU A 68 -0.87 7.40 -5.85
CA LEU A 68 -2.31 7.53 -5.61
C LEU A 68 -2.68 8.83 -4.87
N GLY A 69 -1.75 9.47 -4.15
CA GLY A 69 -1.96 10.79 -3.56
C GLY A 69 -2.29 11.87 -4.61
N HIS A 70 -1.76 11.75 -5.83
CA HIS A 70 -2.11 12.66 -6.93
C HIS A 70 -3.53 12.46 -7.46
N LEU A 71 -4.18 11.34 -7.11
CA LEU A 71 -5.55 10.99 -7.46
C LEU A 71 -6.52 11.20 -6.29
N GLY A 72 -6.11 11.98 -5.28
CA GLY A 72 -6.90 12.26 -4.08
C GLY A 72 -7.14 11.03 -3.21
N MET A 73 -6.19 10.10 -3.15
CA MET A 73 -6.26 8.89 -2.33
C MET A 73 -5.04 8.74 -1.43
N GLN A 74 -5.27 8.42 -0.16
CA GLN A 74 -4.23 8.29 0.85
C GLN A 74 -4.14 6.88 1.40
N ASN A 75 -2.92 6.46 1.75
CA ASN A 75 -2.72 5.24 2.54
C ASN A 75 -3.17 5.52 3.97
N ILE A 76 -4.19 4.82 4.41
CA ILE A 76 -4.89 5.09 5.67
C ILE A 76 -4.03 4.76 6.89
N PHE A 77 -3.14 3.76 6.81
CA PHE A 77 -2.23 3.49 7.91
C PHE A 77 -1.20 4.63 8.10
N TRP A 78 -0.59 5.09 7.01
CA TRP A 78 0.37 6.20 7.09
C TRP A 78 -0.26 7.53 7.47
N GLU A 79 -1.50 7.76 7.09
CA GLU A 79 -2.22 8.99 7.48
C GLU A 79 -2.47 9.02 9.00
N GLN A 80 -2.85 7.90 9.61
CA GLN A 80 -3.13 7.81 11.04
C GLN A 80 -1.88 7.77 11.93
N HIS A 81 -0.81 7.12 11.47
CA HIS A 81 0.36 6.82 12.31
C HIS A 81 1.64 7.54 11.87
N GLY A 82 1.61 8.22 10.72
CA GLY A 82 2.79 8.84 10.12
C GLY A 82 3.79 7.82 9.59
N TYR A 83 5.05 8.24 9.56
CA TYR A 83 6.21 7.43 9.14
C TYR A 83 7.22 7.35 10.28
N GLY A 84 7.95 6.25 10.42
CA GLY A 84 8.92 6.11 11.51
C GLY A 84 9.35 4.66 11.78
N ASP A 85 9.84 4.42 13.00
CA ASP A 85 10.17 3.07 13.47
C ASP A 85 8.91 2.22 13.52
N LEU A 86 8.97 1.06 12.86
CA LEU A 86 7.85 0.14 12.74
C LEU A 86 7.95 -0.86 13.86
N GLU A 87 6.96 -0.90 14.74
CA GLU A 87 6.80 -2.03 15.63
C GLU A 87 6.29 -3.23 14.83
N VAL A 88 6.55 -4.44 15.31
CA VAL A 88 6.11 -5.66 14.62
C VAL A 88 4.58 -5.66 14.47
N GLU A 89 3.90 -5.15 15.49
CA GLU A 89 2.46 -4.95 15.60
C GLU A 89 1.90 -4.04 14.48
N ASP A 90 2.74 -3.23 13.84
CA ASP A 90 2.38 -2.33 12.73
C ASP A 90 2.58 -2.96 11.34
N THR A 91 2.72 -4.29 11.29
CA THR A 91 3.02 -5.02 10.07
C THR A 91 1.99 -6.12 9.79
N SER A 92 1.77 -6.43 8.51
CA SER A 92 0.88 -7.53 8.14
C SER A 92 1.59 -8.87 8.09
N TRP A 93 2.88 -8.89 7.74
CA TRP A 93 3.64 -10.11 7.59
C TRP A 93 5.07 -9.94 8.13
N GLN A 94 5.36 -10.60 9.26
CA GLN A 94 6.65 -10.55 9.95
C GLN A 94 7.10 -9.13 10.32
N SER A 95 7.85 -8.47 9.44
CA SER A 95 8.35 -7.10 9.60
C SER A 95 8.02 -6.24 8.37
N LYS A 96 6.97 -6.61 7.64
CA LYS A 96 6.57 -6.03 6.35
C LYS A 96 5.09 -5.67 6.37
N ARG A 97 4.78 -4.48 5.86
CA ARG A 97 3.42 -4.09 5.49
C ARG A 97 3.19 -4.40 4.04
N PHE A 98 2.56 -5.53 3.76
CA PHE A 98 2.13 -5.87 2.40
C PHE A 98 0.66 -5.57 2.17
N ASP A 99 -0.13 -5.60 3.24
CA ASP A 99 -1.56 -5.34 3.19
C ASP A 99 -1.81 -3.86 3.47
N HIS A 100 -2.42 -3.17 2.51
CA HIS A 100 -2.65 -1.72 2.57
C HIS A 100 -4.11 -1.39 2.31
N ILE A 101 -4.59 -0.30 2.92
CA ILE A 101 -5.87 0.34 2.60
C ILE A 101 -5.56 1.75 2.09
N PHE A 102 -6.00 2.06 0.87
CA PHE A 102 -6.05 3.40 0.33
C PHE A 102 -7.49 3.85 0.21
N ALA A 103 -7.83 5.06 0.65
CA ALA A 103 -9.15 5.63 0.47
C ALA A 103 -9.09 7.05 -0.07
N SER A 104 -10.17 7.48 -0.70
CA SER A 104 -10.32 8.86 -1.16
C SER A 104 -10.31 9.87 -0.01
N ASP A 105 -9.81 11.08 -0.29
CA ASP A 105 -9.72 12.19 0.69
C ASP A 105 -11.07 12.61 1.30
N ASP A 106 -12.17 12.38 0.56
CA ASP A 106 -13.53 12.64 1.01
C ASP A 106 -14.10 11.54 1.94
N LEU A 107 -13.31 10.51 2.23
CA LEU A 107 -13.64 9.40 3.12
C LEU A 107 -12.58 9.28 4.25
N PRO A 108 -12.57 10.21 5.21
CA PRO A 108 -11.57 10.22 6.28
C PRO A 108 -11.75 9.02 7.22
N ALA A 109 -10.64 8.34 7.49
CA ALA A 109 -10.61 7.27 8.48
C ALA A 109 -10.56 7.84 9.91
N THR A 110 -11.21 7.15 10.85
CA THR A 110 -11.16 7.45 12.28
C THR A 110 -10.19 6.56 13.04
N SER A 111 -9.84 5.40 12.46
CA SER A 111 -8.83 4.50 13.01
C SER A 111 -8.29 3.57 11.92
N CYS A 112 -7.06 3.09 12.10
CA CYS A 112 -6.44 2.06 11.26
C CYS A 112 -5.49 1.22 12.11
N ARG A 113 -5.52 -0.11 12.01
CA ARG A 113 -4.58 -1.00 12.71
C ARG A 113 -4.41 -2.32 11.99
N TYR A 114 -3.30 -3.01 12.26
CA TYR A 114 -3.18 -4.44 12.00
C TYR A 114 -3.69 -5.22 13.21
N ASP A 115 -4.53 -6.23 12.98
CA ASP A 115 -5.01 -7.11 14.04
C ASP A 115 -4.24 -8.43 14.02
N HIS A 116 -3.21 -8.49 14.85
CA HIS A 116 -2.31 -9.65 14.94
C HIS A 116 -2.96 -10.91 15.50
N SER A 117 -4.16 -10.83 16.08
CA SER A 117 -4.91 -12.04 16.44
C SER A 117 -5.24 -12.89 15.20
N GLY A 118 -5.31 -12.28 14.01
CA GLY A 118 -5.48 -12.99 12.75
C GLY A 118 -4.32 -13.92 12.38
N LEU A 119 -3.13 -13.73 12.96
CA LEU A 119 -1.97 -14.59 12.72
C LEU A 119 -2.15 -16.03 13.24
N GLU A 120 -3.15 -16.27 14.09
CA GLU A 120 -3.53 -17.63 14.51
C GLU A 120 -4.16 -18.43 13.36
N CYS A 121 -4.69 -17.73 12.34
CA CYS A 121 -5.46 -18.31 11.24
C CYS A 121 -4.83 -18.09 9.85
N SER A 122 -3.88 -17.17 9.73
CA SER A 122 -3.20 -16.82 8.48
C SER A 122 -1.75 -16.43 8.77
N ASP A 123 -0.88 -16.46 7.77
CA ASP A 123 0.45 -15.86 7.84
C ASP A 123 0.42 -14.33 7.75
N HIS A 124 -0.74 -13.73 7.44
CA HIS A 124 -0.95 -12.28 7.40
C HIS A 124 -1.91 -11.81 8.50
N ALA A 125 -1.55 -10.70 9.16
CA ALA A 125 -2.45 -9.96 10.03
C ALA A 125 -3.38 -9.07 9.18
N PRO A 126 -4.71 -9.14 9.35
CA PRO A 126 -5.63 -8.24 8.65
C PRO A 126 -5.38 -6.79 9.02
N VAL A 127 -5.44 -5.91 8.02
CA VAL A 127 -5.52 -4.46 8.19
C VAL A 127 -6.98 -4.03 8.30
N ILE A 128 -7.31 -3.26 9.34
CA ILE A 128 -8.67 -2.83 9.66
C ILE A 128 -8.67 -1.31 9.74
N ALA A 129 -9.54 -0.67 8.97
CA ALA A 129 -9.81 0.76 9.05
C ALA A 129 -11.29 1.03 9.32
N GLU A 130 -11.57 2.07 10.10
CA GLU A 130 -12.91 2.58 10.38
C GLU A 130 -13.05 3.97 9.75
N PHE A 131 -14.22 4.25 9.18
CA PHE A 131 -14.52 5.52 8.52
C PHE A 131 -15.72 6.18 9.18
N GLY A 132 -15.62 7.48 9.45
CA GLY A 132 -16.69 8.26 10.06
C GLY A 132 -17.67 8.77 9.01
N VAL A 133 -18.63 7.94 8.61
CA VAL A 133 -19.69 8.26 7.65
C VAL A 133 -21.07 8.39 8.29
#